data_AF-A0A451CIC6-F1
#
_entry.id   AF-A0A451CIC6-F1
#
_cell.length_a   1.000
_cell.length_b   1.000
_cell.length_c   1.000
_cell.angle_alpha   90.00
_cell.angle_beta   90.00
_cell.angle_gamma   90.00
#
_symmetry.space_group_name_H-M   'P 1'
#
loop_
_entity.id
_entity.type
_entity.pdbx_description
1 polymer ?
#
loop_
_entity_poly.entity_id
_entity_poly.type
_entity_poly.pdbx_seq_one_letter_code
_entity_poly.pdbx_strand_id
1 'polypeptide(L)'
;MIALKYEGETDYRYLVASDLTWRTDDIVQAFTLRWLVEVFFEDWKGHEGWGTLTKQPGEEGSSRSLIPSLLVDHCLLVHPDQLAQLNHRQPAFTVESLINRIEVDSLLTVIRDVLATEDPGRQLQQLSDTLDHYFDLRPSEKHMVGRNLGRLKPSPPLKYKAAA
;
A
#
# COMPACT_ATOMS: atom_id res chain seq x y z
N MET A 1 -4.03 4.32 -35.46
CA MET A 1 -5.18 3.91 -34.62
C MET A 1 -5.42 2.44 -34.85
N ILE A 2 -5.59 1.67 -33.79
CA ILE A 2 -5.79 0.21 -33.82
C ILE A 2 -7.17 -0.07 -33.24
N ALA A 3 -8.00 -0.84 -33.95
CA ALA A 3 -9.31 -1.27 -33.48
C ALA A 3 -9.21 -2.70 -32.92
N LEU A 4 -9.70 -2.89 -31.70
CA LEU A 4 -9.71 -4.16 -30.97
C LEU A 4 -11.16 -4.57 -30.72
N LYS A 5 -11.45 -5.86 -30.86
CA LYS A 5 -12.75 -6.45 -30.53
C LYS A 5 -12.51 -7.86 -29.99
N TYR A 6 -12.83 -8.07 -28.72
CA TYR A 6 -12.71 -9.41 -28.14
C TYR A 6 -13.90 -10.29 -28.55
N GLU A 7 -13.73 -11.60 -28.47
CA GLU A 7 -14.80 -12.55 -28.75
C GLU A 7 -15.98 -12.31 -27.80
N GLY A 8 -17.18 -12.16 -28.35
CA GLY A 8 -18.41 -11.86 -27.58
C GLY A 8 -18.70 -10.37 -27.35
N GLU A 9 -17.79 -9.46 -27.71
CA GLU A 9 -18.06 -8.02 -27.62
C GLU A 9 -18.85 -7.51 -28.85
N THR A 10 -19.76 -6.57 -28.64
CA THR A 10 -20.47 -5.87 -29.73
C THR A 10 -19.66 -4.70 -30.26
N ASP A 11 -19.02 -3.96 -29.35
CA ASP A 11 -18.36 -2.69 -29.62
C ASP A 11 -16.86 -2.84 -29.79
N TYR A 12 -16.27 -1.97 -30.62
CA TYR A 12 -14.82 -1.88 -30.79
C TYR A 12 -14.20 -0.98 -29.73
N ARG A 13 -13.02 -1.37 -29.25
CA ARG A 13 -12.12 -0.53 -28.45
C ARG A 13 -11.02 0.00 -29.37
N TYR A 14 -10.55 1.22 -29.11
CA TYR A 14 -9.54 1.86 -29.96
C TYR A 14 -8.29 2.20 -29.16
N LEU A 15 -7.13 1.83 -29.69
CA LEU A 15 -5.83 2.27 -29.20
C LEU A 15 -5.22 3.27 -30.18
N VAL A 16 -4.65 4.35 -29.64
CA VAL A 16 -3.93 5.36 -30.41
C VAL A 16 -2.49 5.38 -29.92
N ALA A 17 -1.56 5.05 -30.81
CA ALA A 17 -0.13 5.16 -30.56
C ALA A 17 0.44 6.35 -31.35
N SER A 18 1.41 7.04 -30.77
CA SER A 18 2.15 8.14 -31.41
C SER A 18 3.06 7.64 -32.53
N ASP A 19 3.52 6.40 -32.44
CA ASP A 19 4.32 5.72 -33.45
C ASP A 19 3.60 4.46 -33.92
N LEU A 20 3.31 4.39 -35.23
CA LEU A 20 2.63 3.26 -35.87
C LEU A 20 3.57 2.47 -36.80
N THR A 21 4.88 2.72 -36.71
CA THR A 21 5.89 1.95 -37.47
C THR A 21 6.11 0.55 -36.88
N TRP A 22 5.74 0.35 -35.62
CA TRP A 22 5.81 -0.95 -34.95
C TRP A 22 4.71 -1.88 -35.43
N ARG A 23 4.92 -3.19 -35.30
CA ARG A 23 3.87 -4.17 -35.59
C ARG A 23 2.70 -3.96 -34.63
N THR A 24 1.49 -4.08 -35.16
CA THR A 24 0.25 -3.91 -34.39
C THR A 24 0.21 -4.78 -33.13
N ASP A 25 0.64 -6.04 -33.23
CA ASP A 25 0.72 -6.97 -32.10
C ASP A 25 1.64 -6.47 -30.98
N ASP A 26 2.78 -5.87 -31.33
CA ASP A 26 3.76 -5.38 -30.35
C ASP A 26 3.21 -4.13 -29.63
N ILE A 27 2.49 -3.26 -30.34
CA ILE A 27 1.80 -2.10 -29.74
C ILE A 27 0.71 -2.57 -28.77
N VAL A 28 -0.08 -3.57 -29.14
CA VAL A 28 -1.14 -4.13 -28.28
C VAL A 28 -0.52 -4.81 -27.06
N GLN A 29 0.53 -5.61 -27.24
CA GLN A 29 1.25 -6.24 -26.13
C GLN A 29 1.83 -5.20 -25.17
N ALA A 30 2.51 -4.17 -25.68
CA ALA A 30 3.03 -3.08 -24.84
C ALA A 30 1.90 -2.39 -24.06
N PHE A 31 0.73 -2.18 -24.67
CA PHE A 31 -0.43 -1.61 -23.98
C PHE A 31 -0.93 -2.50 -22.83
N THR A 32 -0.85 -3.84 -22.95
CA THR A 32 -1.22 -4.73 -21.84
C THR A 32 -0.31 -4.56 -20.62
N LEU A 33 0.95 -4.16 -20.82
CA LEU A 33 1.89 -3.88 -19.72
C LEU A 33 1.51 -2.64 -18.90
N ARG A 34 0.55 -1.81 -19.36
CA ARG A 34 -0.02 -0.71 -18.58
C ARG A 34 -0.50 -1.18 -17.21
N TRP A 35 -1.01 -2.41 -17.09
CA TRP A 35 -1.46 -2.99 -15.83
C TRP A 35 -0.35 -3.04 -14.75
N LEU A 36 0.93 -3.10 -15.15
CA LEU A 36 2.04 -3.08 -14.19
C LEU A 36 2.03 -1.84 -13.29
N VAL A 37 1.50 -0.70 -13.77
CA VAL A 37 1.36 0.49 -12.93
C VAL A 37 0.32 0.28 -11.81
N GLU A 38 -0.73 -0.49 -12.07
CA GLU A 38 -1.76 -0.80 -11.09
C GLU A 38 -1.21 -1.75 -10.03
N VAL A 39 -0.44 -2.77 -10.46
CA VAL A 39 0.28 -3.68 -9.55
C VAL A 39 1.24 -2.90 -8.65
N PHE A 40 2.02 -1.98 -9.23
CA PHE A 40 2.88 -1.09 -8.44
C PHE A 40 2.09 -0.28 -7.42
N PHE A 41 0.95 0.33 -7.81
CA PHE A 41 0.14 1.10 -6.87
C PHE A 41 -0.49 0.25 -5.76
N GLU A 42 -0.85 -1.01 -6.04
CA GLU A 42 -1.37 -1.92 -5.02
C GLU A 42 -0.29 -2.28 -4.00
N ASP A 43 0.90 -2.67 -4.46
CA ASP A 43 2.02 -3.06 -3.60
C ASP A 43 2.48 -1.87 -2.74
N TRP A 44 2.64 -0.71 -3.37
CA TRP A 44 3.03 0.54 -2.73
C TRP A 44 2.04 0.98 -1.65
N LYS A 45 0.73 0.92 -1.94
CA LYS A 45 -0.30 1.27 -0.96
C LYS A 45 -0.39 0.24 0.16
N GLY A 46 -0.30 -1.04 -0.16
CA GLY A 46 -0.53 -2.13 0.78
C GLY A 46 0.62 -2.32 1.78
N HIS A 47 1.86 -2.16 1.33
CA HIS A 47 3.01 -2.69 2.05
C HIS A 47 4.08 -1.66 2.37
N GLU A 48 4.16 -0.56 1.64
CA GLU A 48 5.24 0.43 1.80
C GLU A 48 4.81 1.65 2.62
N GLY A 49 3.82 1.49 3.50
CA GLY A 49 3.48 2.48 4.52
C GLY A 49 2.62 3.66 4.05
N TRP A 50 2.14 3.68 2.81
CA TRP A 50 1.19 4.70 2.34
C TRP A 50 -0.26 4.40 2.77
N GLY A 51 -0.78 3.23 2.44
CA GLY A 51 -2.18 2.86 2.70
C GLY A 51 -2.42 2.23 4.07
N THR A 52 -1.36 1.85 4.77
CA THR A 52 -1.45 1.07 6.01
C THR A 52 -1.41 2.00 7.22
N LEU A 53 -2.49 1.94 8.02
CA LEU A 53 -2.61 2.55 9.36
C LEU A 53 -2.59 4.08 9.45
N THR A 54 -2.55 4.84 8.34
CA THR A 54 -2.53 6.33 8.25
C THR A 54 -2.29 7.03 9.59
N LYS A 55 -1.12 6.81 10.20
CA LYS A 55 -0.75 7.45 11.48
C LYS A 55 -0.65 8.97 11.33
N GLN A 56 -0.52 9.43 10.09
CA GLN A 56 -0.54 10.83 9.68
C GLN A 56 -1.84 11.12 8.90
N PRO A 57 -2.90 11.59 9.58
CA PRO A 57 -4.16 11.93 8.91
C PRO A 57 -4.09 13.29 8.19
N GLY A 58 -5.04 13.53 7.27
CA GLY A 58 -5.22 14.81 6.59
C GLY A 58 -4.37 15.00 5.33
N GLU A 59 -4.49 16.19 4.72
CA GLU A 59 -3.78 16.60 3.50
C GLU A 59 -2.26 16.56 3.70
N GLU A 60 -1.79 17.09 4.83
CA GLU A 60 -0.37 17.11 5.17
C GLU A 60 0.18 15.70 5.40
N GLY A 61 -0.56 14.83 6.11
CA GLY A 61 -0.14 13.45 6.35
C GLY A 61 -0.10 12.62 5.07
N SER A 62 -1.03 12.88 4.16
CA SER A 62 -1.05 12.25 2.82
C SER A 62 0.19 12.66 2.01
N SER A 63 0.60 13.92 2.08
CA SER A 63 1.80 14.43 1.38
C SER A 63 3.10 13.98 2.03
N ARG A 64 3.17 13.99 3.37
CA ARG A 64 4.38 13.62 4.12
C ARG A 64 4.67 12.13 4.10
N SER A 65 3.65 11.28 4.00
CA SER A 65 3.83 9.82 3.92
C SER A 65 4.51 9.36 2.62
N LEU A 66 4.46 10.17 1.56
CA LEU A 66 5.07 9.89 0.26
C LEU A 66 6.57 9.63 0.35
N ILE A 67 7.30 10.55 0.98
CA ILE A 67 8.76 10.50 1.00
C ILE A 67 9.24 9.27 1.79
N PRO A 68 8.78 9.01 3.03
CA PRO A 68 9.13 7.80 3.77
C PRO A 68 8.73 6.52 3.03
N SER A 69 7.58 6.52 2.36
CA SER A 69 7.10 5.36 1.61
C SER A 69 8.03 5.01 0.44
N LEU A 70 8.43 6.01 -0.36
CA LEU A 70 9.43 5.82 -1.42
C LEU A 70 10.82 5.46 -0.89
N LEU A 71 11.18 5.94 0.30
CA LEU A 71 12.43 5.53 0.95
C LEU A 71 12.38 4.07 1.38
N VAL A 72 11.22 3.57 1.82
CA VAL A 72 11.02 2.15 2.14
C VAL A 72 11.16 1.29 0.88
N ASP A 73 10.51 1.65 -0.23
CA ASP A 73 10.70 0.98 -1.53
C ASP A 73 12.18 0.89 -1.90
N HIS A 74 12.88 2.04 -1.81
CA HIS A 74 14.30 2.09 -2.11
C HIS A 74 15.12 1.18 -1.18
N CYS A 75 14.83 1.16 0.12
CA CYS A 75 15.48 0.26 1.09
C CYS A 75 15.25 -1.22 0.76
N LEU A 76 14.04 -1.58 0.33
CA LEU A 76 13.71 -2.95 -0.07
C LEU A 76 14.40 -3.37 -1.37
N LEU A 77 14.52 -2.45 -2.33
CA LEU A 77 15.28 -2.69 -3.57
C LEU A 77 16.77 -2.95 -3.31
N VAL A 78 17.35 -2.31 -2.29
CA VAL A 78 18.75 -2.51 -1.91
C VAL A 78 18.95 -3.56 -0.81
N HIS A 79 17.90 -4.29 -0.42
CA HIS A 79 18.02 -5.40 0.51
C HIS A 79 18.95 -6.49 -0.06
N PRO A 80 19.83 -7.14 0.73
CA PRO A 80 20.78 -8.12 0.22
C PRO A 80 20.16 -9.25 -0.61
N ASP A 81 19.04 -9.82 -0.13
CA ASP A 81 18.33 -10.89 -0.86
C ASP A 81 17.75 -10.39 -2.19
N GLN A 82 17.30 -9.13 -2.24
CA GLN A 82 16.75 -8.52 -3.44
C GLN A 82 17.87 -8.21 -4.45
N LEU A 83 18.98 -7.64 -3.98
CA LEU A 83 20.18 -7.41 -4.80
C LEU A 83 20.73 -8.71 -5.38
N ALA A 84 20.71 -9.81 -4.62
CA ALA A 84 21.12 -11.11 -5.13
C ALA A 84 20.27 -11.54 -6.34
N GLN A 85 18.95 -11.42 -6.26
CA GLN A 85 18.06 -11.72 -7.40
C GLN A 85 18.37 -10.85 -8.62
N LEU A 86 18.47 -9.53 -8.40
CA LEU A 86 18.74 -8.56 -9.47
C LEU A 86 20.10 -8.81 -10.15
N ASN A 87 21.14 -9.08 -9.37
CA ASN A 87 22.48 -9.39 -9.87
C ASN A 87 22.50 -10.69 -10.70
N HIS A 88 21.64 -11.66 -10.36
CA HIS A 88 21.49 -12.92 -11.10
C HIS A 88 20.42 -12.87 -12.21
N ARG A 89 19.87 -11.67 -12.51
CA ARG A 89 18.79 -11.46 -13.49
C ARG A 89 17.57 -12.35 -13.23
N GLN A 90 17.32 -12.65 -11.96
CA GLN A 90 16.14 -13.38 -11.52
C GLN A 90 14.99 -12.41 -11.22
N PRO A 91 13.74 -12.90 -11.18
CA PRO A 91 12.63 -12.10 -10.69
C PRO A 91 12.91 -11.57 -9.27
N ALA A 92 12.62 -10.29 -9.07
CA ALA A 92 12.56 -9.67 -7.76
C ALA A 92 11.57 -10.42 -6.84
N PHE A 93 11.84 -10.44 -5.54
CA PHE A 93 10.84 -10.89 -4.57
C PHE A 93 9.71 -9.86 -4.47
N THR A 94 8.50 -10.33 -4.19
CA THR A 94 7.36 -9.47 -3.86
C THR A 94 7.63 -8.69 -2.58
N VAL A 95 7.23 -7.43 -2.51
CA VAL A 95 7.50 -6.55 -1.36
C VAL A 95 6.98 -7.15 -0.06
N GLU A 96 5.74 -7.66 -0.05
CA GLU A 96 5.15 -8.32 1.12
C GLU A 96 6.01 -9.48 1.65
N SER A 97 6.48 -10.36 0.76
CA SER A 97 7.30 -11.51 1.17
C SER A 97 8.63 -11.09 1.81
N LEU A 98 9.21 -10.00 1.31
CA LEU A 98 10.47 -9.47 1.80
C LEU A 98 10.29 -8.79 3.16
N ILE A 99 9.23 -7.99 3.31
CA ILE A 99 8.85 -7.39 4.60
C ILE A 99 8.61 -8.47 5.64
N ASN A 100 7.80 -9.49 5.33
CA ASN A 100 7.51 -10.59 6.25
C ASN A 100 8.80 -11.31 6.69
N ARG A 101 9.76 -11.52 5.78
CA ARG A 101 11.07 -12.09 6.12
C ARG A 101 11.84 -11.19 7.08
N ILE A 102 11.93 -9.89 6.78
CA ILE A 102 12.64 -8.90 7.60
C ILE A 102 12.02 -8.81 9.01
N GLU A 103 10.70 -8.84 9.12
CA GLU A 103 9.99 -8.81 10.40
C GLU A 103 10.31 -10.04 11.25
N VAL A 104 10.28 -11.24 10.66
CA VAL A 104 10.63 -12.49 11.34
C VAL A 104 12.10 -12.48 11.78
N ASP A 105 13.01 -12.05 10.91
CA ASP A 105 14.44 -12.02 11.23
C ASP A 105 14.75 -10.99 12.33
N SER A 106 14.08 -9.84 12.30
CA SER A 106 14.17 -8.81 13.35
C SER A 106 13.63 -9.33 14.68
N LEU A 107 12.45 -9.98 14.68
CA LEU A 107 11.85 -10.55 15.88
C LEU A 107 12.75 -11.63 16.50
N LEU A 108 13.27 -12.55 15.67
CA LEU A 108 14.18 -13.60 16.14
C LEU A 108 15.47 -13.02 16.71
N THR A 109 15.97 -11.93 16.13
CA THR A 109 17.15 -11.21 16.65
C THR A 109 16.86 -10.62 18.02
N VAL A 110 15.74 -9.91 18.19
CA VAL A 110 15.32 -9.36 19.49
C VAL A 110 15.16 -10.45 20.54
N ILE A 111 14.52 -11.59 20.20
CA ILE A 111 14.36 -12.72 21.13
C ILE A 111 15.72 -13.27 21.56
N ARG A 112 16.64 -13.46 20.61
CA ARG A 112 18.00 -13.95 20.91
C ARG A 112 18.74 -12.98 21.82
N ASP A 113 18.65 -11.69 21.54
CA ASP A 113 19.32 -10.64 22.33
C ASP A 113 18.79 -10.60 23.77
N VAL A 114 17.47 -10.68 23.95
CA VAL A 114 16.86 -10.75 25.30
C VAL A 114 17.34 -11.99 26.06
N LEU A 115 17.33 -13.16 25.43
CA LEU A 115 17.75 -14.41 26.05
C LEU A 115 19.24 -14.46 26.39
N ALA A 116 20.07 -13.66 25.70
CA ALA A 116 21.51 -13.59 25.95
C ALA A 116 21.89 -12.66 27.13
N THR A 117 20.93 -11.92 27.70
CA THR A 117 21.19 -11.04 28.85
C THR A 117 21.29 -11.81 30.16
N GLU A 118 21.93 -11.21 31.18
CA GLU A 118 22.07 -11.81 32.51
C GLU A 118 20.73 -12.00 33.23
N ASP A 119 19.75 -11.12 32.97
CA ASP A 119 18.39 -11.20 33.50
C ASP A 119 17.35 -10.99 32.38
N PRO A 120 17.04 -12.04 31.60
CA PRO A 120 16.10 -11.97 30.48
C PRO A 120 14.69 -11.56 30.90
N GLY A 121 14.28 -11.90 32.13
CA GLY A 121 12.96 -11.55 32.66
C GLY A 121 12.81 -10.05 32.83
N ARG A 122 13.82 -9.39 33.41
CA ARG A 122 13.86 -7.94 33.53
C ARG A 122 13.94 -7.25 32.16
N GLN A 123 14.79 -7.74 31.26
CA GLN A 123 14.94 -7.15 29.94
C GLN A 123 13.64 -7.23 29.12
N LEU A 124 12.94 -8.37 29.19
CA LEU A 124 11.64 -8.54 28.55
C LEU A 124 10.59 -7.58 29.10
N GLN A 125 10.56 -7.38 30.43
CA GLN A 125 9.66 -6.41 31.05
C GLN A 125 9.94 -4.98 30.56
N GLN A 126 11.21 -4.57 30.49
CA GLN A 126 11.58 -3.25 29.98
C GLN A 126 11.18 -3.06 28.51
N LEU A 127 11.32 -4.10 27.69
CA LEU A 127 10.85 -4.09 26.31
C LEU A 127 9.33 -3.93 26.25
N SER A 128 8.57 -4.67 27.07
CA SER A 128 7.12 -4.56 27.16
C SER A 128 6.69 -3.14 27.55
N ASP A 129 7.26 -2.59 28.63
CA ASP A 129 6.93 -1.24 29.11
C ASP A 129 7.22 -0.18 28.03
N THR A 130 8.30 -0.37 27.27
CA THR A 130 8.67 0.52 26.15
C THR A 130 7.66 0.42 25.01
N LEU A 131 7.24 -0.79 24.64
CA LEU A 131 6.25 -0.99 23.58
C LEU A 131 4.89 -0.42 23.98
N ASP A 132 4.45 -0.64 25.21
CA ASP A 132 3.21 -0.07 25.72
C ASP A 132 3.22 1.46 25.62
N HIS A 133 4.35 2.11 25.93
CA HIS A 133 4.49 3.56 25.80
C HIS A 133 4.37 4.08 24.36
N TYR A 134 4.93 3.36 23.36
CA TYR A 134 4.90 3.81 21.96
C TYR A 134 3.62 3.43 21.22
N PHE A 135 2.92 2.38 21.65
CA PHE A 135 1.74 1.81 20.99
C PHE A 135 0.44 2.06 21.76
N ASP A 136 0.31 3.23 22.38
CA ASP A 136 -0.89 3.65 23.09
C ASP A 136 -2.18 3.53 22.25
N LEU A 137 -3.23 3.00 22.90
CA LEU A 137 -4.57 2.93 22.31
C LEU A 137 -5.16 4.33 22.17
N ARG A 138 -5.46 4.72 20.93
CA ARG A 138 -6.09 6.01 20.63
C ARG A 138 -7.61 5.86 20.49
N PRO A 139 -8.42 6.75 21.08
CA PRO A 139 -9.86 6.73 20.90
C PRO A 139 -10.21 6.96 19.42
N SER A 140 -11.15 6.17 18.90
CA SER A 140 -11.59 6.26 17.50
C SER A 140 -12.84 7.11 17.35
N GLU A 141 -12.81 8.06 16.41
CA GLU A 141 -14.00 8.83 16.03
C GLU A 141 -14.91 8.10 15.02
N LYS A 142 -14.47 6.95 14.48
CA LYS A 142 -15.18 6.17 13.45
C LYS A 142 -16.61 5.79 13.88
N HIS A 143 -16.81 5.58 15.18
CA HIS A 143 -18.09 5.15 15.73
C HIS A 143 -19.04 6.31 16.04
N MET A 144 -18.68 7.54 15.68
CA MET A 144 -19.52 8.76 15.80
C MET A 144 -20.01 9.06 17.23
N VAL A 145 -19.37 8.47 18.24
CA VAL A 145 -19.71 8.67 19.65
C VAL A 145 -19.53 10.15 20.01
N GLY A 146 -20.56 10.77 20.59
CA GLY A 146 -20.51 12.17 21.04
C GLY A 146 -20.55 13.23 19.93
N ARG A 147 -20.66 12.84 18.65
CA ARG A 147 -20.74 13.82 17.55
C ARG A 147 -22.15 14.40 17.41
N ASN A 148 -22.22 15.72 17.24
CA ASN A 148 -23.45 16.40 16.85
C ASN A 148 -23.69 16.20 15.35
N LEU A 149 -24.67 15.36 15.00
CA LEU A 149 -25.05 15.08 13.60
C LEU A 149 -25.98 16.14 13.01
N GLY A 150 -26.31 17.19 13.77
CA GLY A 150 -27.27 18.20 13.37
C GLY A 150 -28.70 17.66 13.24
N ARG A 151 -29.52 18.36 12.46
CA ARG A 151 -30.93 18.02 12.26
C ARG A 151 -31.09 17.04 11.09
N LEU A 152 -31.09 15.75 11.38
CA LEU A 152 -31.40 14.68 10.42
C LEU A 152 -32.91 14.50 10.21
N LYS A 153 -33.63 15.59 9.93
CA LYS A 153 -35.08 15.57 9.63
C LYS A 153 -35.33 16.19 8.25
N PRO A 154 -36.38 15.78 7.52
CA PRO A 154 -36.72 16.38 6.23
C PRO A 154 -36.84 17.90 6.33
N SER A 155 -36.19 18.62 5.41
CA SER A 155 -36.32 20.07 5.29
C SER A 155 -37.50 20.42 4.35
N PRO A 156 -38.29 21.45 4.64
CA PRO A 156 -39.47 21.82 3.85
C PRO A 156 -39.26 21.99 2.33
N PRO A 157 -38.14 22.58 1.83
CA PRO A 157 -37.97 22.81 0.39
C PRO A 157 -37.66 21.53 -0.42
N LEU A 158 -37.40 20.37 0.21
CA LEU A 158 -37.08 19.12 -0.49
C LEU A 158 -38.30 18.21 -0.76
N LYS A 159 -39.52 18.63 -0.38
CA LYS A 159 -40.76 17.85 -0.61
C LYS A 159 -41.06 17.58 -2.09
N TYR A 160 -40.56 18.41 -3.00
CA TYR A 160 -40.86 18.28 -4.44
C TYR A 160 -39.94 17.32 -5.21
N LYS A 161 -38.89 16.77 -4.57
CA LYS A 161 -37.97 15.83 -5.23
C LYS A 161 -38.43 14.36 -5.17
N ALA A 162 -39.42 14.04 -4.33
CA ALA A 162 -39.99 12.70 -4.19
C ALA A 162 -41.29 12.51 -5.00
N ALA A 163 -41.69 13.52 -5.77
CA ALA A 163 -42.92 13.56 -6.55
C ALA A 163 -42.69 13.61 -8.08
N ALA A 164 -41.48 13.26 -8.53
CA ALA A 164 -41.10 13.14 -9.95
C ALA A 164 -40.78 11.68 -10.28
#